data_AF-A0A4S7LQF4-F1
#
_entry.id   AF-A0A4S7LQF4-F1
#
_cell.length_a   1.000
_cell.length_b   1.000
_cell.length_c   1.000
_cell.angle_alpha   90.00
_cell.angle_beta   90.00
_cell.angle_gamma   90.00
#
_symmetry.space_group_name_H-M   'P 1'
#
loop_
_entity.id
_entity.type
_entity.pdbx_description
1 polymer ?
#
loop_
_entity_poly.entity_id
_entity_poly.type
_entity_poly.pdbx_seq_one_letter_code
_entity_poly.pdbx_strand_id
1 'polypeptide(L)'
;MFSRIIEEVFPFLYFYYIANKKTVSVYDITFSNFEFYSGLSDEKIVERLESEHNRAKEIDDKTFKFTLALSISLSIISAGASGVVKFLPESQLSPYISFVFFLSSFYMLCGGLISLGSLKTLPKFGYGTYFEINKNRESLIKAIIGQEKVNIIRHIRNELSYMSLRNGFLLILFALILCLFILATSFFVSHLRFEPLTSYCL
;
A
#
# COMPACT_ATOMS: atom_id res chain seq x y z
N MET A 1 9.58 7.42 -17.03
CA MET A 1 8.14 7.23 -17.30
C MET A 1 7.70 5.78 -17.07
N PHE A 2 8.39 4.80 -17.68
CA PHE A 2 8.10 3.36 -17.49
C PHE A 2 8.12 2.87 -16.01
N SER A 3 9.03 3.40 -15.19
CA SER A 3 9.11 3.03 -13.76
C SER A 3 7.87 3.46 -12.96
N ARG A 4 7.25 4.60 -13.28
CA ARG A 4 6.04 5.09 -12.60
C ARG A 4 4.81 4.25 -12.94
N ILE A 5 4.71 3.79 -14.19
CA ILE A 5 3.61 2.92 -14.62
C ILE A 5 3.70 1.56 -13.90
N ILE A 6 4.90 0.99 -13.77
CA ILE A 6 5.11 -0.27 -13.03
C ILE A 6 4.82 -0.08 -11.54
N GLU A 7 5.21 1.06 -10.97
CA GLU A 7 4.93 1.43 -9.58
C GLU A 7 3.41 1.52 -9.31
N GLU A 8 2.65 2.12 -10.22
CA GLU A 8 1.20 2.26 -10.08
C GLU A 8 0.44 0.96 -10.33
N VAL A 9 0.86 0.15 -11.31
CA VAL A 9 0.16 -1.09 -11.67
C VAL A 9 0.56 -2.26 -10.76
N PHE A 10 1.87 -2.39 -10.47
CA PHE A 10 2.41 -3.49 -9.66
C PHE A 10 3.25 -2.96 -8.47
N PRO A 11 2.61 -2.23 -7.52
CA PRO A 11 3.29 -1.63 -6.38
C PRO A 11 4.07 -2.63 -5.52
N PHE A 12 3.61 -3.87 -5.42
CA PHE A 12 4.27 -4.93 -4.64
C PHE A 12 5.59 -5.41 -5.26
N LEU A 13 5.65 -5.58 -6.59
CA LEU A 13 6.88 -5.98 -7.29
C LEU A 13 7.92 -4.86 -7.21
N TYR A 14 7.46 -3.62 -7.36
CA TYR A 14 8.31 -2.45 -7.26
C TYR A 14 8.89 -2.28 -5.85
N PHE A 15 8.08 -2.53 -4.80
CA PHE A 15 8.57 -2.53 -3.43
C PHE A 15 9.68 -3.56 -3.23
N TYR A 16 9.50 -4.80 -3.70
CA TYR A 16 10.52 -5.84 -3.55
C TYR A 16 11.84 -5.48 -4.24
N TYR A 17 11.76 -4.92 -5.45
CA TYR A 17 12.92 -4.46 -6.21
C TYR A 17 13.65 -3.29 -5.52
N ILE A 18 12.90 -2.27 -5.06
CA ILE A 18 13.46 -1.10 -4.39
C ILE A 18 13.98 -1.43 -3.00
N ALA A 19 13.28 -2.25 -2.23
CA ALA A 19 13.70 -2.63 -0.89
C ALA A 19 15.08 -3.29 -0.94
N ASN A 20 15.30 -4.24 -1.85
CA ASN A 20 16.60 -4.89 -2.00
C ASN A 20 17.69 -3.91 -2.44
N LYS A 21 17.43 -3.06 -3.43
CA LYS A 21 18.42 -2.10 -3.94
C LYS A 21 18.76 -1.01 -2.92
N LYS A 22 17.75 -0.44 -2.25
CA LYS A 22 17.94 0.69 -1.34
C LYS A 22 18.46 0.27 0.03
N THR A 23 18.11 -0.92 0.53
CA THR A 23 18.63 -1.41 1.84
C THR A 23 20.15 -1.54 1.83
N VAL A 24 20.73 -1.98 0.71
CA VAL A 24 22.20 -2.01 0.55
C VAL A 24 22.80 -0.61 0.55
N SER A 25 22.16 0.34 -0.15
CA SER A 25 22.63 1.74 -0.23
C SER A 25 22.47 2.57 1.05
N VAL A 26 21.82 2.03 2.08
CA VAL A 26 21.68 2.74 3.37
C VAL A 26 23.06 2.99 3.99
N TYR A 27 23.98 2.03 3.83
CA TYR A 27 25.33 2.09 4.38
C TYR A 27 26.31 2.94 3.54
N ASP A 28 25.94 3.30 2.30
CA ASP A 28 26.81 4.06 1.40
C ASP A 28 26.77 5.56 1.71
N ILE A 29 27.68 6.04 2.55
CA ILE A 29 27.74 7.46 2.94
C ILE A 29 28.71 8.20 2.03
N THR A 30 28.17 9.06 1.15
CA THR A 30 28.96 9.89 0.23
C THR A 30 29.59 11.08 0.96
N PHE A 31 30.78 11.51 0.53
CA PHE A 31 31.50 12.66 1.08
C PHE A 31 30.67 13.96 1.07
N SER A 32 29.91 14.20 -0.01
CA SER A 32 29.03 15.37 -0.15
C SER A 32 27.94 15.45 0.92
N ASN A 33 27.39 14.30 1.35
CA ASN A 33 26.39 14.26 2.41
C ASN A 33 27.03 14.61 3.74
N PHE A 34 28.23 14.10 3.99
CA PHE A 34 28.96 14.38 5.22
C PHE A 34 29.27 15.88 5.37
N GLU A 35 29.70 16.53 4.29
CA GLU A 35 29.99 17.97 4.27
C GLU A 35 28.74 18.82 4.56
N PHE A 36 27.59 18.47 3.99
CA PHE A 36 26.31 19.17 4.23
C PHE A 36 25.90 19.16 5.71
N TYR A 37 26.01 18.02 6.39
CA TYR A 37 25.68 17.90 7.81
C TYR A 37 26.80 18.39 8.73
N SER A 38 28.03 18.51 8.23
CA SER A 38 29.17 19.01 9.01
C SER A 38 29.05 20.49 9.40
N GLY A 39 28.18 21.25 8.74
CA GLY A 39 27.89 22.66 9.08
C GLY A 39 26.94 22.86 10.28
N LEU A 40 26.32 21.79 10.79
CA LEU A 40 25.39 21.87 11.93
C LEU A 40 26.12 21.77 13.27
N SER A 41 25.51 22.32 14.34
CA SER A 41 25.98 22.09 15.71
C SER A 41 25.62 20.68 16.18
N ASP A 42 26.44 20.12 17.09
CA ASP A 42 26.24 18.75 17.58
C ASP A 42 24.90 18.60 18.32
N GLU A 43 24.48 19.64 19.05
CA GLU A 43 23.18 19.70 19.72
C GLU A 43 22.00 19.60 18.74
N LYS A 44 22.05 20.37 17.64
CA LYS A 44 21.03 20.30 16.58
C LYS A 44 21.00 18.95 15.89
N ILE A 45 22.16 18.32 15.73
CA ILE A 45 22.27 16.98 15.15
C ILE A 45 21.57 15.94 16.06
N VAL A 46 21.81 15.99 17.37
CA VAL A 46 21.13 15.08 18.31
C VAL A 46 19.62 15.30 18.31
N GLU A 47 19.17 16.56 18.38
CA GLU A 47 17.74 16.92 18.33
C GLU A 47 17.08 16.42 17.04
N ARG A 48 17.75 16.61 15.89
CA ARG A 48 17.26 16.17 14.58
C ARG A 48 17.17 14.64 14.51
N LEU A 49 18.16 13.94 15.04
CA LEU A 49 18.18 12.47 15.06
C LEU A 49 17.01 11.92 15.89
N GLU A 50 16.76 12.48 17.06
CA GLU A 50 15.62 12.11 17.92
C GLU A 50 14.28 12.41 17.24
N SER A 51 14.16 13.58 16.59
CA SER A 51 12.99 13.93 15.79
C SER A 51 12.72 12.91 14.68
N GLU A 52 13.76 12.48 13.95
CA GLU A 52 13.64 11.47 12.89
C GLU A 52 13.33 10.06 13.44
N HIS A 53 13.74 9.72 14.67
CA HIS A 53 13.32 8.50 15.35
C HIS A 53 11.82 8.53 15.71
N ASN A 54 11.35 9.65 16.26
CA ASN A 54 9.95 9.83 16.63
C ASN A 54 9.05 9.82 15.39
N ARG A 55 9.45 10.54 14.34
CA ARG A 55 8.79 10.50 13.03
C ARG A 55 8.70 9.09 12.45
N ALA A 56 9.78 8.31 12.53
CA ALA A 56 9.78 6.92 12.06
C ALA A 56 8.73 6.07 12.79
N LYS A 57 8.65 6.21 14.12
CA LYS A 57 7.69 5.50 14.95
C LYS A 57 6.25 5.87 14.60
N GLU A 58 5.97 7.17 14.46
CA GLU A 58 4.63 7.62 14.08
C GLU A 58 4.19 7.10 12.71
N ILE A 59 5.11 7.12 11.74
CA ILE A 59 4.87 6.64 10.37
C ILE A 59 4.54 5.14 10.40
N ASP A 60 5.31 4.35 11.14
CA ASP A 60 5.12 2.90 11.25
C ASP A 60 3.81 2.57 11.98
N ASP A 61 3.49 3.26 13.08
CA ASP A 61 2.27 3.05 13.88
C ASP A 61 0.99 3.43 13.12
N LYS A 62 0.98 4.60 12.45
CA LYS A 62 -0.18 5.05 11.66
C LYS A 62 -0.42 4.10 10.49
N THR A 63 0.65 3.71 9.80
CA THR A 63 0.52 2.84 8.62
C THR A 63 0.07 1.45 9.03
N PHE A 64 0.69 0.87 10.06
CA PHE A 64 0.34 -0.46 10.54
C PHE A 64 -1.15 -0.56 10.86
N LYS A 65 -1.65 0.30 11.75
CA LYS A 65 -3.02 0.19 12.25
C LYS A 65 -4.05 0.45 11.16
N PHE A 66 -3.86 1.53 10.40
CA PHE A 66 -4.86 1.95 9.42
C PHE A 66 -4.85 1.06 8.17
N THR A 67 -3.67 0.77 7.64
CA THR A 67 -3.52 0.04 6.36
C THR A 67 -3.83 -1.43 6.53
N LEU A 68 -3.44 -2.04 7.66
CA LEU A 68 -3.80 -3.42 7.96
C LEU A 68 -5.31 -3.56 8.20
N ALA A 69 -5.92 -2.66 8.99
CA ALA A 69 -7.36 -2.68 9.24
C ALA A 69 -8.14 -2.54 7.93
N LEU A 70 -7.78 -1.56 7.08
CA LEU A 70 -8.39 -1.39 5.77
C LEU A 70 -8.22 -2.62 4.88
N SER A 71 -7.01 -3.18 4.80
CA SER A 71 -6.73 -4.40 4.03
C SER A 71 -7.66 -5.54 4.44
N ILE A 72 -7.80 -5.79 5.75
CA ILE A 72 -8.64 -6.87 6.27
C ILE A 72 -10.11 -6.61 5.97
N SER A 73 -10.63 -5.42 6.30
CA SER A 73 -12.03 -5.06 6.07
C SER A 73 -12.41 -5.18 4.59
N LEU A 74 -11.57 -4.64 3.70
CA LEU A 74 -11.83 -4.67 2.27
C LEU A 74 -11.70 -6.08 1.68
N SER A 75 -10.78 -6.90 2.19
CA SER A 75 -10.66 -8.30 1.76
C SER A 75 -11.89 -9.12 2.13
N ILE A 76 -12.47 -8.90 3.33
CA ILE A 76 -13.73 -9.53 3.75
C ILE A 76 -14.88 -9.10 2.84
N ILE A 77 -14.99 -7.80 2.53
CA ILE A 77 -16.00 -7.27 1.61
C ILE A 77 -15.85 -7.91 0.23
N SER A 78 -14.63 -7.98 -0.30
CA SER A 78 -14.34 -8.54 -1.62
C SER A 78 -14.67 -10.04 -1.69
N ALA A 79 -14.30 -10.81 -0.66
CA ALA A 79 -14.63 -12.23 -0.57
C ALA A 79 -16.15 -12.47 -0.45
N GLY A 80 -16.83 -11.68 0.38
CA GLY A 80 -18.29 -11.74 0.53
C GLY A 80 -19.01 -11.37 -0.77
N ALA A 81 -18.58 -10.30 -1.44
CA ALA A 81 -19.13 -9.86 -2.72
C ALA A 81 -18.95 -10.92 -3.82
N SER A 82 -17.81 -11.61 -3.87
CA SER A 82 -17.61 -12.74 -4.79
C SER A 82 -18.60 -13.89 -4.54
N GLY A 83 -19.06 -14.08 -3.30
CA GLY A 83 -20.11 -15.04 -2.97
C GLY A 83 -21.48 -14.60 -3.51
N VAL A 84 -21.78 -13.29 -3.43
CA VAL A 84 -23.03 -12.70 -3.94
C VAL A 84 -23.13 -12.82 -5.47
N VAL A 85 -22.01 -12.81 -6.20
CA VAL A 85 -21.99 -12.97 -7.65
C VAL A 85 -22.63 -14.29 -8.11
N LYS A 86 -22.63 -15.34 -7.28
CA LYS A 86 -23.29 -16.61 -7.59
C LYS A 86 -24.82 -16.53 -7.62
N PHE A 87 -25.40 -15.51 -7.00
CA PHE A 87 -26.85 -15.27 -7.01
C PHE A 87 -27.27 -14.31 -8.14
N LEU A 88 -26.33 -13.77 -8.92
CA LEU A 88 -26.66 -12.97 -10.09
C LEU A 88 -27.22 -13.86 -11.20
N PRO A 89 -28.14 -13.34 -12.05
CA PRO A 89 -28.61 -14.04 -13.23
C PRO A 89 -27.44 -14.51 -14.10
N GLU A 90 -27.55 -15.72 -14.66
CA GLU A 90 -26.52 -16.26 -15.56
C GLU A 90 -26.27 -15.29 -16.71
N SER A 91 -25.05 -14.76 -16.74
CA SER A 91 -24.58 -13.86 -17.77
C SER A 91 -23.14 -14.23 -18.12
N GLN A 92 -22.74 -14.01 -19.37
CA GLN A 92 -21.36 -14.25 -19.81
C GLN A 92 -20.32 -13.40 -19.04
N LEU A 93 -20.77 -12.36 -18.35
CA LEU A 93 -19.94 -11.45 -17.56
C LEU A 93 -19.68 -11.93 -16.12
N SER A 94 -20.49 -12.86 -15.59
CA SER A 94 -20.35 -13.39 -14.23
C SER A 94 -18.93 -13.91 -13.88
N PRO A 95 -18.26 -14.75 -14.71
CA PRO A 95 -16.90 -15.20 -14.41
C PRO A 95 -15.86 -14.07 -14.41
N TYR A 96 -16.03 -13.06 -15.26
CA TYR A 96 -15.15 -11.89 -15.29
C TYR A 96 -15.28 -11.04 -14.02
N ILE A 97 -16.50 -10.85 -13.52
CA ILE A 97 -16.74 -10.12 -12.27
C ILE A 97 -16.12 -10.86 -11.08
N SER A 98 -16.29 -12.18 -11.00
CA SER A 98 -15.62 -12.98 -9.97
C SER A 98 -14.10 -12.86 -10.04
N PHE A 99 -13.53 -12.85 -11.25
CA PHE A 99 -12.09 -12.64 -11.43
C PHE A 99 -11.62 -11.25 -10.97
N VAL A 100 -12.41 -10.19 -11.23
CA VAL A 100 -12.12 -8.83 -10.74
C VAL A 100 -12.15 -8.77 -9.21
N PHE A 101 -13.13 -9.41 -8.55
CA PHE A 101 -13.16 -9.51 -7.09
C PHE A 101 -11.97 -10.29 -6.53
N PHE A 102 -11.56 -11.38 -7.20
CA PHE A 102 -10.36 -12.11 -6.83
C PHE A 102 -9.10 -11.22 -6.92
N LEU A 103 -8.93 -10.51 -8.04
CA LEU A 103 -7.79 -9.61 -8.25
C LEU A 103 -7.77 -8.46 -7.24
N SER A 104 -8.94 -7.89 -6.93
CA SER A 104 -9.12 -6.91 -5.86
C SER A 104 -8.61 -7.43 -4.51
N SER A 105 -9.09 -8.62 -4.09
CA SER A 105 -8.65 -9.27 -2.85
C SER A 105 -7.14 -9.49 -2.82
N PHE A 106 -6.55 -9.88 -3.96
CA PHE A 106 -5.12 -10.05 -4.09
C PHE A 106 -4.34 -8.74 -3.86
N TYR A 107 -4.75 -7.63 -4.47
CA TYR A 107 -4.14 -6.32 -4.23
C TYR A 107 -4.24 -5.89 -2.76
N MET A 108 -5.39 -6.11 -2.14
CA MET A 108 -5.62 -5.76 -0.74
C MET A 108 -4.78 -6.60 0.21
N LEU A 109 -4.65 -7.90 -0.06
CA LEU A 109 -3.78 -8.79 0.69
C LEU A 109 -2.31 -8.36 0.55
N CYS A 110 -1.86 -8.04 -0.67
CA CYS A 110 -0.49 -7.53 -0.89
C CYS A 110 -0.23 -6.23 -0.12
N GLY A 111 -1.16 -5.27 -0.15
CA GLY A 111 -1.06 -4.04 0.65
C GLY A 111 -0.98 -4.34 2.16
N GLY A 112 -1.83 -5.24 2.65
CA GLY A 112 -1.77 -5.71 4.04
C GLY A 112 -0.41 -6.31 4.41
N LEU A 113 0.13 -7.20 3.57
CA LEU A 113 1.44 -7.83 3.79
C LEU A 113 2.59 -6.81 3.76
N ILE A 114 2.56 -5.84 2.85
CA ILE A 114 3.55 -4.75 2.80
C ILE A 114 3.45 -3.91 4.08
N SER A 115 2.23 -3.63 4.55
CA SER A 115 2.02 -2.94 5.83
C SER A 115 2.50 -3.74 7.03
N LEU A 116 2.40 -5.08 7.04
CA LEU A 116 2.99 -5.91 8.10
C LEU A 116 4.51 -5.76 8.15
N GLY A 117 5.14 -5.39 7.05
CA GLY A 117 6.56 -5.02 7.01
C GLY A 117 6.92 -3.82 7.90
N SER A 118 5.96 -3.05 8.44
CA SER A 118 6.23 -2.05 9.48
C SER A 118 6.43 -2.63 10.88
N LEU A 119 5.93 -3.84 11.14
CA LEU A 119 6.23 -4.57 12.38
C LEU A 119 7.66 -5.09 12.39
N LYS A 120 8.22 -5.40 11.22
CA LYS A 120 9.62 -5.78 11.10
C LYS A 120 10.45 -4.53 11.36
N THR A 121 11.19 -4.52 12.46
CA THR A 121 12.02 -3.40 12.88
C THR A 121 13.09 -3.12 11.84
N LEU A 122 12.83 -2.16 10.95
CA LEU A 122 13.86 -1.58 10.09
C LEU A 122 15.00 -1.03 10.97
N PRO A 123 16.27 -1.11 10.52
CA PRO A 123 17.41 -0.69 11.31
C PRO A 123 17.25 0.76 11.79
N LYS A 124 17.56 0.99 13.07
CA LYS A 124 17.62 2.32 13.67
C LYS A 124 19.08 2.70 13.81
N PHE A 125 19.44 3.88 13.31
CA PHE A 125 20.79 4.40 13.40
C PHE A 125 20.92 5.37 14.57
N GLY A 126 22.07 5.37 15.23
CA GLY A 126 22.35 6.26 16.36
C GLY A 126 21.56 5.92 17.62
N TYR A 127 21.41 4.63 17.93
CA TYR A 127 20.71 4.12 19.11
C TYR A 127 21.55 3.05 19.81
N GLY A 128 21.41 2.96 21.14
CA GLY A 128 22.00 1.91 21.97
C GLY A 128 23.27 2.33 22.70
N THR A 129 23.62 1.56 23.74
CA THR A 129 24.70 1.88 24.67
C THR A 129 26.07 2.00 23.99
N TYR A 130 26.34 1.15 22.98
CA TYR A 130 27.60 1.21 22.23
C TYR A 130 27.76 2.52 21.43
N PHE A 131 26.65 3.04 20.88
CA PHE A 131 26.66 4.31 20.16
C PHE A 131 26.87 5.48 21.13
N GLU A 132 26.21 5.47 22.29
CA GLU A 132 26.38 6.53 23.31
C GLU A 132 27.82 6.58 23.85
N ILE A 133 28.45 5.43 24.06
CA ILE A 133 29.85 5.36 24.54
C ILE A 133 30.83 5.89 23.48
N ASN A 134 30.60 5.60 22.20
CA ASN A 134 31.49 5.97 21.09
C ASN A 134 30.96 7.18 20.29
N LYS A 135 30.13 8.00 20.92
CA LYS A 135 29.48 9.14 20.27
C LYS A 135 30.53 10.20 19.96
N ASN A 136 30.71 10.46 18.67
CA ASN A 136 31.53 11.54 18.15
C ASN A 136 30.79 12.23 17.01
N ARG A 137 31.25 13.40 16.59
CA ARG A 137 30.59 14.18 15.54
C ARG A 137 30.40 13.39 14.25
N GLU A 138 31.40 12.59 13.88
CA GLU A 138 31.35 11.75 12.69
C GLU A 138 30.29 10.65 12.79
N SER A 139 30.20 9.94 13.91
CA SER A 139 29.23 8.88 14.14
C SER A 139 27.80 9.43 14.22
N LEU A 140 27.64 10.65 14.74
CA LEU A 140 26.36 11.36 14.74
C LEU A 140 25.88 11.75 13.34
N ILE A 141 26.77 12.31 12.50
CA ILE A 141 26.44 12.65 11.12
C ILE A 141 26.08 11.38 10.34
N LYS A 142 26.87 10.32 10.49
CA LYS A 142 26.58 9.02 9.86
C LYS A 142 25.23 8.45 10.31
N ALA A 143 24.90 8.60 11.60
CA ALA A 143 23.64 8.14 12.15
C ALA A 143 22.43 8.89 11.57
N ILE A 144 22.48 10.22 11.45
CA ILE A 144 21.41 11.00 10.80
C ILE A 144 21.22 10.55 9.37
N ILE A 145 22.30 10.48 8.58
CA ILE A 145 22.22 10.13 7.16
C ILE A 145 21.61 8.74 6.99
N GLY A 146 22.06 7.77 7.79
CA GLY A 146 21.49 6.42 7.80
C GLY A 146 20.01 6.43 8.16
N GLN A 147 19.64 7.17 9.20
CA GLN A 147 18.26 7.25 9.68
C GLN A 147 17.32 7.88 8.64
N GLU A 148 17.71 8.98 8.00
CA GLU A 148 16.93 9.62 6.95
C GLU A 148 16.71 8.69 5.75
N LYS A 149 17.75 7.97 5.32
CA LYS A 149 17.63 6.99 4.23
C LYS A 149 16.64 5.87 4.57
N VAL A 150 16.69 5.34 5.79
CA VAL A 150 15.70 4.34 6.23
C VAL A 150 14.30 4.96 6.30
N ASN A 151 14.18 6.22 6.73
CA ASN A 151 12.89 6.92 6.74
C ASN A 151 12.31 7.12 5.33
N ILE A 152 13.16 7.34 4.31
CA ILE A 152 12.73 7.34 2.92
C ILE A 152 12.20 5.95 2.51
N ILE A 153 12.85 4.87 2.91
CA ILE A 153 12.37 3.50 2.64
C ILE A 153 11.02 3.25 3.33
N ARG A 154 10.86 3.67 4.59
CA ARG A 154 9.58 3.62 5.32
C ARG A 154 8.48 4.36 4.55
N HIS A 155 8.78 5.56 4.08
CA HIS A 155 7.83 6.37 3.32
C HIS A 155 7.39 5.68 2.02
N ILE A 156 8.35 5.21 1.21
CA ILE A 156 8.07 4.49 -0.05
C ILE A 156 7.23 3.24 0.22
N ARG A 157 7.58 2.43 1.24
CA ARG A 157 6.79 1.25 1.60
C ARG A 157 5.33 1.60 1.85
N ASN A 158 5.08 2.67 2.59
CA ASN A 158 3.73 3.07 2.97
C ASN A 158 2.94 3.62 1.78
N GLU A 159 3.59 4.39 0.90
CA GLU A 159 2.96 4.82 -0.36
C GLU A 159 2.55 3.64 -1.22
N LEU A 160 3.43 2.64 -1.40
CA LEU A 160 3.13 1.45 -2.21
C LEU A 160 2.04 0.58 -1.59
N SER A 161 2.02 0.50 -0.26
CA SER A 161 0.95 -0.16 0.48
C SER A 161 -0.41 0.52 0.23
N TYR A 162 -0.43 1.85 0.30
CA TYR A 162 -1.63 2.64 0.01
C TYR A 162 -2.07 2.52 -1.47
N MET A 163 -1.13 2.55 -2.41
CA MET A 163 -1.43 2.34 -3.84
C MET A 163 -2.04 0.96 -4.10
N SER A 164 -1.55 -0.08 -3.41
CA SER A 164 -2.10 -1.43 -3.49
C SER A 164 -3.55 -1.46 -2.99
N LEU A 165 -3.84 -0.84 -1.85
CA LEU A 165 -5.21 -0.73 -1.33
C LEU A 165 -6.12 0.07 -2.26
N ARG A 166 -5.65 1.20 -2.78
CA ARG A 166 -6.38 2.05 -3.72
C ARG A 166 -6.78 1.26 -4.96
N ASN A 167 -5.84 0.51 -5.56
CA ASN A 167 -6.11 -0.29 -6.75
C ASN A 167 -7.13 -1.39 -6.46
N GLY A 168 -6.99 -2.08 -5.33
CA GLY A 168 -8.00 -3.05 -4.88
C GLY A 168 -9.38 -2.41 -4.75
N PHE A 169 -9.48 -1.27 -4.07
CA PHE A 169 -10.76 -0.57 -3.87
C PHE A 169 -11.41 -0.15 -5.19
N LEU A 170 -10.63 0.36 -6.15
CA LEU A 170 -11.12 0.71 -7.49
C LEU A 170 -11.67 -0.51 -8.24
N LEU A 171 -11.03 -1.68 -8.09
CA LEU A 171 -11.51 -2.92 -8.69
C LEU A 171 -12.83 -3.39 -8.05
N ILE A 172 -13.00 -3.27 -6.73
CA ILE A 172 -14.30 -3.52 -6.07
C ILE A 172 -15.37 -2.60 -6.66
N LEU A 173 -15.10 -1.30 -6.73
CA LEU A 173 -16.06 -0.32 -7.23
C LEU A 173 -16.47 -0.66 -8.68
N PHE A 174 -15.49 -0.98 -9.53
CA PHE A 174 -15.73 -1.40 -10.90
C PHE A 174 -16.59 -2.67 -10.98
N ALA A 175 -16.28 -3.69 -10.18
CA ALA A 175 -17.06 -4.92 -10.12
C ALA A 175 -18.50 -4.68 -9.66
N LEU A 176 -18.71 -3.81 -8.67
CA LEU A 176 -20.05 -3.43 -8.20
C LEU A 176 -20.87 -2.73 -9.29
N ILE A 177 -20.26 -1.82 -10.07
CA ILE A 177 -20.91 -1.17 -11.21
C ILE A 177 -21.34 -2.21 -12.25
N LEU A 178 -20.49 -3.19 -12.55
CA LEU A 178 -20.83 -4.27 -13.48
C LEU A 178 -21.98 -5.15 -12.95
N CYS A 179 -21.99 -5.47 -11.66
CA CYS A 179 -23.11 -6.18 -11.03
C CYS A 179 -24.43 -5.41 -11.17
N LEU A 180 -24.41 -4.09 -10.91
CA LEU A 180 -25.59 -3.23 -11.06
C LEU A 180 -26.07 -3.19 -12.51
N PHE A 181 -25.15 -3.15 -13.47
CA PHE A 181 -25.48 -3.19 -14.89
C PHE A 181 -26.17 -4.51 -15.30
N ILE A 182 -25.69 -5.65 -14.82
CA ILE A 182 -26.33 -6.97 -15.06
C ILE A 182 -27.73 -7.01 -14.42
N LEU A 183 -27.86 -6.51 -13.20
CA LEU A 183 -29.16 -6.45 -12.53
C LEU A 183 -30.15 -5.56 -13.30
N ALA A 184 -29.73 -4.35 -13.71
CA ALA A 184 -30.56 -3.44 -14.47
C ALA A 184 -30.99 -4.02 -15.83
N THR A 185 -30.07 -4.65 -16.56
CA THR A 185 -30.38 -5.32 -17.83
C THR A 185 -31.30 -6.51 -17.65
N SER A 186 -31.09 -7.34 -16.63
CA SER A 186 -31.98 -8.46 -16.31
C SER A 186 -33.39 -8.01 -15.95
N PHE A 187 -33.50 -6.92 -15.17
CA PHE A 187 -34.78 -6.31 -14.80
C PHE A 187 -35.51 -5.78 -16.04
N PHE A 188 -34.82 -5.03 -16.91
CA PHE A 188 -35.39 -4.48 -18.14
C PHE A 188 -35.85 -5.58 -19.12
N VAL A 189 -35.05 -6.63 -19.32
CA VAL A 189 -35.42 -7.78 -20.15
C VAL A 189 -36.62 -8.54 -19.57
N SER A 190 -36.68 -8.69 -18.25
CA SER A 190 -37.83 -9.32 -17.60
C SER A 190 -39.10 -8.51 -17.81
N HIS A 191 -39.02 -7.17 -17.71
CA HIS A 191 -40.18 -6.29 -17.88
C HIS A 191 -40.71 -6.29 -19.32
N LEU A 192 -39.82 -6.35 -20.33
CA LEU A 192 -40.20 -6.48 -21.75
C LEU A 192 -40.88 -7.82 -22.07
N ARG A 193 -40.54 -8.90 -21.36
CA ARG A 193 -41.18 -10.22 -21.56
C ARG A 193 -42.60 -10.31 -21.02
N PHE A 194 -43.02 -9.41 -20.12
CA PHE A 194 -44.38 -9.39 -19.57
C PHE A 194 -45.39 -8.61 -20.44
N GLU A 195 -44.98 -7.91 -21.49
CA GLU A 195 -45.89 -7.11 -22.35
C GLU A 195 -46.59 -7.81 -23.54
N PRO A 196 -46.32 -9.05 -24.01
CA PRO A 196 -46.98 -9.53 -25.23
C PRO A 196 -48.27 -10.35 -25.03
N LEU A 197 -48.92 -10.35 -23.85
CA LEU A 197 -50.08 -11.24 -23.59
C LEU A 197 -51.42 -10.57 -23.25
N THR A 198 -51.51 -9.25 -23.20
CA THR A 198 -52.80 -8.57 -22.97
C THR A 198 -53.51 -8.12 -24.26
N SER A 199 -52.93 -8.35 -25.44
CA SER A 199 -53.45 -7.83 -26.71
C SER A 199 -54.24 -8.82 -27.58
N TYR A 200 -54.46 -10.06 -27.12
CA TYR A 200 -55.16 -11.11 -27.91
C TYR A 200 -56.45 -11.65 -27.26
N CYS A 201 -57.09 -10.87 -26.38
CA CYS A 201 -58.47 -11.10 -25.99
C CYS A 201 -59.35 -9.95 -26.51
N LEU A 202 -59.63 -9.98 -27.80
CA LEU A 202 -60.75 -9.28 -28.45
C LEU A 202 -61.46 -10.27 -29.37
#